data_AF-A0A0D3AZE2-F1
#
_entry.id   AF-A0A0D3AZE2-F1
#
_cell.length_a   1.000
_cell.length_b   1.000
_cell.length_c   1.000
_cell.angle_alpha   90.00
_cell.angle_beta   90.00
_cell.angle_gamma   90.00
#
_symmetry.space_group_name_H-M   'P 1'
#
loop_
_entity.id
_entity.type
_entity.pdbx_description
1 polymer ?
#
loop_
_entity_poly.entity_id
_entity_poly.type
_entity_poly.pdbx_seq_one_letter_code
_entity_poly.pdbx_strand_id
1 'polypeptide(L)'
;MFPNTSLYISGLSLDSKQVFAITTTLIVLPTVWLRDLSLLSYLSAGGVFSSILLALCLFWAGSVGRVGFHLSGKALDLTNLPVAIEIYGFDFGSHSVFPNIYSSMKGPSKFPLVLLISFAFCTLFYIAVAVCGYTMFGDAIQSQFTLNIPQHFTSSKIAAWTAVVTPMKKYALTITPVVLSLE
;
A
#
# COMPACT_ATOMS: atom_id res chain seq x y z
N MET A 1 -1.60 15.19 -8.93
CA MET A 1 -1.64 14.67 -10.31
C MET A 1 -2.61 15.41 -11.21
N PHE A 2 -3.60 16.17 -10.70
CA PHE A 2 -4.35 17.16 -11.48
C PHE A 2 -4.71 18.39 -10.62
N PRO A 3 -3.88 19.43 -10.55
CA PRO A 3 -4.32 20.72 -10.03
C PRO A 3 -5.14 21.42 -11.13
N ASN A 4 -6.31 21.96 -10.79
CA ASN A 4 -7.16 22.80 -11.67
C ASN A 4 -7.92 22.08 -12.80
N THR A 5 -8.45 20.87 -12.59
CA THR A 5 -9.46 20.27 -13.48
C THR A 5 -10.84 20.39 -12.87
N SER A 6 -11.56 21.47 -13.18
CA SER A 6 -12.96 21.64 -12.83
C SER A 6 -13.82 21.19 -14.01
N LEU A 7 -14.57 20.10 -13.83
CA LEU A 7 -15.55 19.65 -14.83
C LEU A 7 -16.91 20.24 -14.49
N TYR A 8 -17.42 21.09 -15.37
CA TYR A 8 -18.78 21.60 -15.28
C TYR A 8 -19.69 20.66 -16.08
N ILE A 9 -20.41 19.78 -15.38
CA ILE A 9 -21.37 18.87 -16.01
C ILE A 9 -22.75 19.21 -15.46
N SER A 10 -23.64 19.67 -16.34
CA SER A 10 -25.07 19.86 -16.08
C SER A 10 -25.42 20.76 -14.88
N GLY A 11 -24.63 21.81 -14.62
CA GLY A 11 -24.88 22.81 -13.57
C GLY A 11 -24.19 22.56 -12.23
N LEU A 12 -23.49 21.44 -12.07
CA LEU A 12 -22.69 21.11 -10.88
C LEU A 12 -21.21 21.36 -11.16
N SER A 13 -20.58 22.21 -10.34
CA SER A 13 -19.13 22.40 -10.34
C SER A 13 -18.46 21.25 -9.61
N LEU A 14 -17.97 20.24 -10.34
CA LEU A 14 -17.22 19.15 -9.73
C LEU A 14 -15.76 19.56 -9.55
N ASP A 15 -15.30 19.55 -8.30
CA ASP A 15 -13.90 19.78 -7.95
C ASP A 15 -13.02 18.61 -8.40
N SER A 16 -11.73 18.87 -8.62
CA SER A 16 -10.77 17.86 -9.10
C SER A 16 -10.71 16.62 -8.19
N LYS A 17 -10.90 16.82 -6.87
CA LYS A 17 -10.99 15.71 -5.91
C LYS A 17 -12.22 14.84 -6.14
N GLN A 18 -13.37 15.44 -6.45
CA GLN A 18 -14.63 14.73 -6.69
C GLN A 18 -14.58 13.97 -8.01
N VAL A 19 -14.03 14.58 -9.07
CA VAL A 19 -13.81 13.90 -10.35
C VAL A 19 -12.91 12.67 -10.16
N PHE A 20 -11.78 12.83 -9.47
CA PHE A 20 -10.88 11.72 -9.18
C PHE A 20 -11.56 10.61 -8.36
N ALA A 21 -12.34 10.97 -7.34
CA ALA A 21 -13.08 10.01 -6.53
C ALA A 21 -14.13 9.24 -7.35
N ILE A 22 -14.91 9.93 -8.20
CA ILE A 22 -15.93 9.31 -9.06
C ILE A 22 -15.27 8.38 -10.08
N THR A 23 -14.21 8.83 -10.76
CA THR A 23 -13.49 8.00 -11.73
C THR A 23 -12.86 6.78 -11.06
N THR A 24 -12.22 6.95 -9.91
CA THR A 24 -11.64 5.84 -9.14
C THR A 24 -12.73 4.86 -8.71
N THR A 25 -13.87 5.35 -8.24
CA THR A 25 -15.02 4.52 -7.86
C THR A 25 -15.53 3.69 -9.03
N LEU A 26 -15.70 4.30 -10.22
CA LEU A 26 -16.14 3.58 -11.42
C LEU A 26 -15.14 2.51 -11.88
N ILE A 27 -13.83 2.74 -11.68
CA ILE A 27 -12.79 1.76 -12.03
C ILE A 27 -12.71 0.63 -11.00
N VAL A 28 -12.88 0.94 -9.71
CA VAL A 28 -12.81 -0.05 -8.62
C VAL A 28 -14.09 -0.87 -8.52
N LEU A 29 -15.26 -0.30 -8.82
CA LEU A 29 -16.55 -0.98 -8.74
C LEU A 29 -16.59 -2.34 -9.46
N PRO A 30 -16.14 -2.49 -10.73
CA PRO A 30 -16.11 -3.81 -11.38
C PRO A 30 -15.14 -4.80 -10.72
N THR A 31 -14.11 -4.32 -10.00
CA THR A 31 -13.21 -5.21 -9.25
C THR A 31 -13.86 -5.82 -8.01
N VAL A 32 -14.92 -5.19 -7.47
CA VAL A 32 -15.70 -5.71 -6.32
C VAL A 32 -16.60 -6.88 -6.72
N TRP A 33 -16.96 -6.99 -8.00
CA TRP A 33 -17.75 -8.12 -8.52
C TRP A 33 -16.90 -9.36 -8.84
N LEU A 34 -15.59 -9.32 -8.61
CA LEU A 34 -14.70 -10.44 -8.84
C LEU A 34 -14.86 -11.47 -7.71
N ARG A 35 -15.55 -12.57 -8.03
CA ARG A 35 -15.84 -13.68 -7.10
C ARG A 35 -14.81 -14.80 -7.11
N ASP A 36 -13.93 -14.83 -8.11
CA ASP A 36 -12.97 -15.92 -8.27
C ASP A 36 -11.72 -15.68 -7.40
N LEU A 37 -11.49 -16.57 -6.43
CA LEU A 37 -10.30 -16.56 -5.57
C LEU A 37 -8.99 -16.66 -6.37
N SER A 38 -9.02 -17.21 -7.58
CA SER A 38 -7.85 -17.27 -8.48
C SER A 38 -7.49 -15.88 -9.00
N LEU A 39 -8.48 -15.09 -9.44
CA LEU A 39 -8.27 -13.69 -9.84
C LEU A 39 -7.82 -12.85 -8.66
N LEU A 40 -8.37 -13.12 -7.47
CA LEU A 40 -7.95 -12.47 -6.24
C LEU A 40 -6.49 -12.75 -5.88
N SER A 41 -6.03 -13.99 -6.10
CA SER A 41 -4.63 -14.38 -5.94
C SER A 41 -3.71 -13.61 -6.91
N TYR A 42 -4.10 -13.44 -8.18
CA TYR A 42 -3.34 -12.62 -9.14
C TYR A 42 -3.31 -11.14 -8.74
N LEU A 43 -4.43 -10.59 -8.28
CA LEU A 43 -4.50 -9.22 -7.77
C LEU A 43 -3.61 -9.01 -6.54
N SER A 44 -3.61 -9.98 -5.61
CA SER A 44 -2.75 -10.02 -4.43
C SER A 44 -1.27 -10.06 -4.82
N ALA A 45 -0.88 -10.97 -5.72
CA ALA A 45 0.50 -11.05 -6.25
C ALA A 45 0.93 -9.73 -6.90
N GLY A 46 0.03 -9.10 -7.65
CA GLY A 46 0.26 -7.77 -8.22
C GLY A 46 0.45 -6.67 -7.15
N GLY A 47 -0.23 -6.77 -6.01
CA GLY A 47 -0.05 -5.88 -4.86
C GLY A 47 1.30 -6.06 -4.16
N VAL A 48 1.75 -7.31 -4.01
CA VAL A 48 3.10 -7.62 -3.49
C VAL A 48 4.16 -7.05 -4.42
N PHE A 49 4.02 -7.28 -5.73
CA PHE A 49 4.93 -6.71 -6.73
C PHE A 49 4.98 -5.18 -6.69
N SER A 50 3.82 -4.51 -6.60
CA SER A 50 3.75 -3.05 -6.44
C SER A 50 4.47 -2.57 -5.17
N SER A 51 4.36 -3.31 -4.07
CA SER A 51 5.05 -2.98 -2.81
C SER A 51 6.57 -3.10 -2.96
N ILE A 52 7.05 -4.19 -3.57
CA ILE A 52 8.48 -4.39 -3.86
C ILE A 52 8.99 -3.29 -4.79
N LEU A 53 8.24 -2.93 -5.84
CA LEU A 53 8.61 -1.87 -6.77
C LEU A 53 8.75 -0.51 -6.07
N LEU A 54 7.85 -0.19 -5.13
CA LEU A 54 7.94 1.02 -4.33
C LEU A 54 9.19 1.05 -3.43
N ALA A 55 9.51 -0.07 -2.79
CA ALA A 55 10.74 -0.19 -2.00
C ALA A 55 12.00 -0.02 -2.87
N LEU A 56 12.01 -0.61 -4.08
CA LEU A 56 13.09 -0.40 -5.04
C LEU A 56 13.20 1.06 -5.49
N CYS A 57 12.08 1.75 -5.72
CA CYS A 57 12.08 3.17 -6.05
C CYS A 57 12.66 4.02 -4.93
N LEU A 58 12.34 3.71 -3.67
CA LEU A 58 12.90 4.37 -2.50
C LEU A 58 14.41 4.13 -2.40
N PHE A 59 14.84 2.87 -2.50
CA PHE A 59 16.26 2.50 -2.46
C PHE A 59 17.06 3.17 -3.60
N TRP A 60 16.49 3.22 -4.81
CA TRP A 60 17.08 3.90 -5.95
C TRP A 60 17.19 5.41 -5.73
N ALA A 61 16.15 6.04 -5.17
CA ALA A 61 16.18 7.46 -4.83
C ALA A 61 17.25 7.78 -3.78
N GLY A 62 17.44 6.90 -2.79
CA GLY A 62 18.50 7.05 -1.77
C GLY A 62 19.90 6.88 -2.34
N SER A 63 20.13 5.80 -3.11
CA SER A 63 21.46 5.42 -3.60
C SER A 63 21.93 6.24 -4.81
N VAL A 64 21.06 6.45 -5.80
CA VAL A 64 21.41 7.06 -7.10
C VAL A 64 20.85 8.47 -7.20
N GLY A 65 19.68 8.73 -6.60
CA GLY A 65 18.97 10.01 -6.65
C GLY A 65 19.56 11.13 -5.80
N ARG A 66 20.81 11.02 -5.33
CA ARG A 66 21.49 12.04 -4.51
C ARG A 66 20.72 12.51 -3.25
N VAL A 67 19.66 11.81 -2.83
CA VAL A 67 18.99 12.05 -1.54
C VAL A 67 19.94 11.66 -0.40
N GLY A 68 20.69 10.58 -0.60
CA GLY A 68 21.69 10.08 0.35
C GLY A 68 21.06 9.42 1.57
N PHE A 69 21.88 8.69 2.31
CA PHE A 69 21.52 8.10 3.59
C PHE A 69 22.28 8.84 4.69
N HIS A 70 21.55 9.45 5.60
CA HIS A 70 22.08 10.24 6.70
C HIS A 70 21.51 9.71 8.01
N LEU A 71 22.36 9.32 8.96
CA LEU A 71 21.91 9.07 10.33
C LEU A 71 21.63 10.42 11.00
N SER A 72 20.49 11.01 10.69
CA SER A 72 20.02 12.26 11.29
C SER A 72 18.54 12.12 11.64
N GLY A 73 18.22 12.20 12.93
CA GLY A 73 16.88 11.99 13.46
C GLY A 73 16.91 11.51 14.92
N LYS A 74 15.75 11.52 15.57
CA LYS A 74 15.61 10.97 16.93
C LYS A 74 15.56 9.45 16.90
N ALA A 75 16.47 8.78 17.61
CA ALA A 75 16.47 7.33 17.72
C ALA A 75 15.22 6.77 18.42
N LEU A 76 14.57 7.58 19.27
CA LEU A 76 13.40 7.16 20.03
C LEU A 76 12.50 8.37 20.29
N ASP A 77 11.23 8.26 19.88
CA ASP A 77 10.19 9.27 20.13
C ASP A 77 9.03 8.63 20.90
N LEU A 78 9.02 8.85 22.22
CA LEU A 78 7.97 8.34 23.11
C LEU A 78 6.61 8.99 22.86
N THR A 79 6.58 10.20 22.30
CA THR A 79 5.34 10.94 22.06
C THR A 79 4.53 10.28 20.94
N ASN A 80 5.21 9.85 19.88
CA ASN A 80 4.60 9.21 18.71
C ASN A 80 4.59 7.68 18.80
N LEU A 81 5.13 7.10 19.88
CA LEU A 81 5.17 5.65 20.10
C LEU A 81 3.77 5.00 20.04
N PRO A 82 2.70 5.55 20.66
CA PRO A 82 1.36 4.94 20.57
C PRO A 82 0.85 4.85 19.13
N VAL A 83 1.09 5.89 18.33
CA VAL A 83 0.69 5.94 16.91
C VAL A 83 1.46 4.90 16.10
N ALA A 84 2.76 4.73 16.37
CA ALA A 84 3.57 3.70 15.71
C ALA A 84 3.09 2.28 16.06
N ILE A 85 2.73 2.03 17.32
CA ILE A 85 2.16 0.75 17.77
C ILE A 85 0.82 0.49 17.07
N GLU A 86 -0.04 1.50 16.97
CA GLU A 86 -1.34 1.39 16.29
C GLU A 86 -1.18 1.06 14.80
N ILE A 87 -0.33 1.79 14.08
CA ILE A 87 -0.08 1.55 12.64
C ILE A 87 0.49 0.14 12.43
N TYR A 88 1.46 -0.26 13.26
CA TYR A 88 2.02 -1.61 13.20
C TYR A 88 0.97 -2.68 13.48
N GLY A 89 0.11 -2.49 14.48
CA GLY A 89 -0.99 -3.40 14.78
C GLY A 89 -2.01 -3.50 13.65
N PHE A 90 -2.36 -2.36 13.04
CA PHE A 90 -3.27 -2.30 11.89
C PHE A 90 -2.73 -3.07 10.69
N ASP A 91 -1.42 -2.97 10.41
CA ASP A 91 -0.78 -3.66 9.28
C ASP A 91 -0.85 -5.19 9.38
N PHE A 92 -0.97 -5.75 10.58
CA PHE A 92 -1.09 -7.19 10.81
C PHE A 92 -2.54 -7.67 11.04
N GLY A 93 -3.52 -6.77 10.90
CA GLY A 93 -4.95 -7.06 11.03
C GLY A 93 -5.51 -7.91 9.89
N SER A 94 -5.24 -9.21 9.90
CA SER A 94 -5.59 -10.15 8.81
C SER A 94 -6.54 -11.29 9.23
N HIS A 95 -7.06 -11.24 10.44
CA HIS A 95 -7.92 -12.29 11.00
C HIS A 95 -9.20 -12.56 10.19
N SER A 96 -9.74 -11.55 9.49
CA SER A 96 -10.93 -11.71 8.66
C SER A 96 -10.69 -12.52 7.38
N VAL A 97 -9.46 -12.55 6.86
CA VAL A 97 -9.13 -13.27 5.61
C VAL A 97 -8.63 -14.69 5.87
N PHE A 98 -8.20 -15.00 7.11
CA PHE A 98 -7.60 -16.29 7.46
C PHE A 98 -8.50 -17.51 7.17
N PRO A 99 -9.81 -17.50 7.49
CA PRO A 99 -10.68 -18.65 7.18
C PRO A 99 -10.73 -18.95 5.67
N ASN A 100 -10.82 -17.91 4.84
CA ASN A 100 -10.87 -18.03 3.39
C ASN A 100 -9.56 -18.55 2.79
N ILE A 101 -8.42 -18.11 3.35
CA ILE A 101 -7.11 -18.64 2.96
C ILE A 101 -7.01 -20.11 3.36
N TYR A 102 -7.38 -20.46 4.60
CA TYR A 102 -7.32 -21.83 5.09
C TYR A 102 -8.18 -22.79 4.26
N SER A 103 -9.42 -22.42 3.94
CA SER A 103 -10.34 -23.25 3.15
C SER A 103 -9.90 -23.39 1.69
N SER A 104 -9.22 -22.39 1.12
CA SER A 104 -8.70 -22.40 -0.24
C SER A 104 -7.39 -23.20 -0.40
N MET A 105 -6.67 -23.48 0.69
CA MET A 105 -5.40 -24.20 0.64
C MET A 105 -5.58 -25.68 0.28
N LYS A 106 -4.83 -26.14 -0.73
CA LYS A 106 -4.73 -27.58 -1.08
C LYS A 106 -4.22 -28.45 0.09
N GLY A 107 -3.47 -27.87 1.03
CA GLY A 107 -2.95 -28.55 2.22
C GLY A 107 -3.12 -27.70 3.49
N PRO A 108 -4.30 -27.72 4.14
CA PRO A 108 -4.61 -26.84 5.26
C PRO A 108 -3.70 -27.05 6.49
N SER A 109 -3.11 -28.24 6.65
CA SER A 109 -2.12 -28.52 7.70
C SER A 109 -0.85 -27.66 7.63
N LYS A 110 -0.56 -27.07 6.46
CA LYS A 110 0.59 -26.16 6.27
C LYS A 110 0.27 -24.70 6.61
N PHE A 111 -0.99 -24.38 6.93
CA PHE A 111 -1.42 -23.01 7.17
C PHE A 111 -0.59 -22.26 8.21
N PRO A 112 -0.25 -22.83 9.40
CA PRO A 112 0.59 -22.13 10.38
C PRO A 112 1.99 -21.79 9.85
N LEU A 113 2.60 -22.68 9.07
CA LEU A 113 3.91 -22.45 8.46
C LEU A 113 3.85 -21.34 7.41
N VAL A 114 2.81 -21.33 6.58
CA VAL A 114 2.60 -20.28 5.57
C VAL A 114 2.41 -18.92 6.22
N LEU A 115 1.64 -18.84 7.32
CA LEU A 115 1.51 -17.61 8.10
C LEU A 115 2.84 -17.17 8.70
N LEU A 116 3.60 -18.08 9.32
CA LEU A 116 4.89 -17.74 9.91
C LEU A 116 5.85 -17.14 8.87
N ILE A 117 5.98 -17.78 7.71
CA ILE A 117 6.88 -17.32 6.64
C ILE A 117 6.41 -15.98 6.07
N SER A 118 5.10 -15.82 5.82
CA SER A 118 4.57 -14.58 5.23
C SER A 118 4.68 -13.39 6.19
N PHE A 119 4.37 -13.57 7.48
CA PHE A 119 4.51 -12.54 8.49
C PHE A 119 5.97 -12.16 8.73
N ALA A 120 6.88 -13.14 8.78
CA ALA A 120 8.31 -12.88 8.90
C ALA A 120 8.83 -12.07 7.69
N PHE A 121 8.44 -12.47 6.48
CA PHE A 121 8.78 -11.73 5.27
C PHE A 121 8.26 -10.28 5.30
N CYS A 122 6.96 -10.08 5.61
CA CYS A 122 6.37 -8.74 5.71
C CYS A 122 7.07 -7.87 6.75
N THR A 123 7.36 -8.45 7.93
CA THR A 123 8.05 -7.74 9.02
C THR A 123 9.44 -7.27 8.58
N LEU A 124 10.24 -8.16 8.00
CA LEU A 124 11.58 -7.82 7.50
C LEU A 124 11.51 -6.77 6.39
N PHE A 125 10.56 -6.90 5.49
CA PHE A 125 10.34 -5.95 4.40
C PHE A 125 9.97 -4.55 4.94
N TYR A 126 9.05 -4.46 5.89
CA TYR A 126 8.67 -3.20 6.52
C TYR A 126 9.82 -2.57 7.29
N ILE A 127 10.59 -3.34 8.06
CA ILE A 127 11.80 -2.84 8.74
C ILE A 127 12.79 -2.28 7.72
N ALA A 128 13.06 -2.99 6.63
CA ALA A 128 14.00 -2.52 5.60
C ALA A 128 13.55 -1.19 4.95
N VAL A 129 12.27 -1.08 4.60
CA VAL A 129 11.70 0.15 4.02
C VAL A 129 11.69 1.29 5.04
N ALA A 130 11.34 1.02 6.30
CA ALA A 130 11.34 2.01 7.37
C ALA A 130 12.75 2.54 7.66
N VAL A 131 13.75 1.65 7.76
CA VAL A 131 15.15 2.03 7.94
C VAL A 131 15.64 2.86 6.76
N CYS A 132 15.38 2.45 5.51
CA CYS A 132 15.73 3.25 4.33
C CYS A 132 15.05 4.62 4.35
N GLY A 133 13.74 4.68 4.54
CA GLY A 133 12.99 5.93 4.51
C GLY A 133 13.42 6.90 5.61
N TYR A 134 13.59 6.40 6.84
CA TYR A 134 13.98 7.22 7.97
C TYR A 134 15.44 7.69 7.86
N THR A 135 16.36 6.85 7.37
CA THR A 135 17.75 7.30 7.11
C THR A 135 17.86 8.26 5.93
N MET A 136 16.88 8.30 5.02
CA MET A 136 16.87 9.28 3.92
C MET A 136 16.25 10.63 4.33
N PHE A 137 15.17 10.60 5.11
CA PHE A 137 14.34 11.79 5.35
C PHE A 137 14.30 12.25 6.82
N GLY A 138 14.74 11.42 7.76
CA GLY A 138 14.73 11.70 9.19
C GLY A 138 13.35 12.15 9.69
N ASP A 139 13.35 13.16 10.56
CA ASP A 139 12.13 13.74 11.12
C ASP A 139 11.27 14.50 10.08
N ALA A 140 11.78 14.73 8.87
CA ALA A 140 11.03 15.36 7.77
C ALA A 140 10.23 14.35 6.93
N ILE A 141 10.27 13.05 7.26
CA ILE A 141 9.47 12.04 6.59
C ILE A 141 7.98 12.37 6.71
N GLN A 142 7.27 12.34 5.59
CA GLN A 142 5.83 12.58 5.52
C GLN A 142 5.07 11.28 5.82
N SER A 143 3.74 11.35 5.87
CA SER A 143 2.87 10.17 6.04
C SER A 143 3.07 9.08 4.97
N GLN A 144 3.64 9.44 3.82
CA GLN A 144 4.07 8.51 2.78
C GLN A 144 5.44 8.93 2.27
N PHE A 145 6.42 8.02 2.28
CA PHE A 145 7.76 8.32 1.79
C PHE A 145 7.78 8.72 0.29
N THR A 146 6.78 8.32 -0.49
CA THR A 146 6.63 8.68 -1.90
C THR A 146 6.47 10.19 -2.09
N LEU A 147 5.93 10.90 -1.09
CA LEU A 147 5.81 12.36 -1.09
C LEU A 147 7.14 13.05 -0.82
N ASN A 148 8.08 12.37 -0.16
CA ASN A 148 9.41 12.88 0.12
C ASN A 148 10.37 12.72 -1.06
N ILE A 149 10.13 11.78 -1.99
CA ILE A 149 11.02 11.55 -3.13
C ILE A 149 10.92 12.72 -4.14
N PRO A 150 12.03 13.41 -4.47
CA PRO A 150 12.00 14.55 -5.38
C PRO A 150 11.42 14.22 -6.77
N GLN A 151 10.51 15.07 -7.25
CA GLN A 151 9.70 14.80 -8.46
C GLN A 151 10.48 14.76 -9.79
N HIS A 152 11.72 15.28 -9.80
CA HIS A 152 12.55 15.29 -11.00
C HIS A 152 13.13 13.91 -11.34
N PHE A 153 13.06 12.93 -10.43
CA PHE A 153 13.52 11.57 -10.69
C PHE A 153 12.45 10.71 -11.36
N THR A 154 12.88 9.86 -12.31
CA THR A 154 12.01 8.85 -12.94
C THR A 154 11.41 7.89 -11.92
N SER A 155 12.14 7.56 -10.85
CA SER A 155 11.64 6.74 -9.74
C SER A 155 10.46 7.38 -9.02
N SER A 156 10.42 8.71 -8.90
CA SER A 156 9.31 9.44 -8.28
C SER A 156 8.02 9.29 -9.10
N LYS A 157 8.10 9.39 -10.43
CA LYS A 157 6.94 9.20 -11.32
C LYS A 157 6.40 7.77 -11.24
N ILE A 158 7.27 6.78 -11.26
CA ILE A 158 6.90 5.36 -11.14
C ILE A 158 6.27 5.10 -9.77
N ALA A 159 6.88 5.61 -8.70
CA ALA A 159 6.36 5.48 -7.34
C ALA A 159 4.98 6.14 -7.18
N ALA A 160 4.79 7.34 -7.73
CA ALA A 160 3.52 8.06 -7.68
C ALA A 160 2.40 7.27 -8.37
N TRP A 161 2.62 6.78 -9.60
CA TRP A 161 1.63 5.97 -10.30
C TRP A 161 1.34 4.65 -9.60
N THR A 162 2.38 3.98 -9.09
CA THR A 162 2.22 2.73 -8.33
C THR A 162 1.42 2.94 -7.05
N ALA A 163 1.66 4.06 -6.34
CA ALA A 163 0.91 4.43 -5.14
C ALA A 163 -0.57 4.72 -5.44
N VAL A 164 -0.90 5.26 -6.62
CA VAL A 164 -2.29 5.48 -7.05
C VAL A 164 -3.02 4.18 -7.40
N VAL A 165 -2.33 3.25 -8.07
CA VAL A 165 -2.94 1.98 -8.53
C VAL A 165 -3.09 0.96 -7.39
N THR A 166 -2.24 1.03 -6.36
CA THR A 166 -2.23 0.04 -5.26
C THR A 166 -3.54 0.00 -4.45
N PRO A 167 -4.13 1.14 -4.02
CA PRO A 167 -5.43 1.16 -3.34
C PRO A 167 -6.55 0.50 -4.15
N MET A 168 -6.56 0.70 -5.47
CA MET A 168 -7.61 0.15 -6.35
C MET A 168 -7.67 -1.39 -6.28
N LYS A 169 -6.51 -2.05 -6.19
CA LYS A 169 -6.42 -3.51 -6.03
C LYS A 169 -6.79 -3.96 -4.60
N LYS A 170 -6.41 -3.18 -3.59
CA LYS A 170 -6.67 -3.50 -2.18
C LYS A 170 -8.16 -3.49 -1.83
N TYR A 171 -8.97 -2.62 -2.46
CA TYR A 171 -10.42 -2.58 -2.22
C TYR A 171 -11.12 -3.92 -2.49
N ALA A 172 -10.80 -4.59 -3.60
CA ALA A 172 -11.35 -5.89 -3.93
C ALA A 172 -10.95 -6.97 -2.90
N LEU A 173 -9.71 -6.92 -2.42
CA LEU A 173 -9.20 -7.86 -1.40
C LEU A 173 -9.89 -7.66 -0.05
N THR A 174 -10.09 -6.42 0.39
CA THR A 174 -10.68 -6.12 1.70
C THR A 174 -12.17 -6.46 1.79
N ILE A 175 -12.91 -6.34 0.68
CA ILE A 175 -14.35 -6.63 0.67
C ILE A 175 -14.67 -8.11 0.49
N THR A 176 -13.70 -8.92 0.02
CA THR A 176 -13.90 -10.36 -0.25
C THR A 176 -14.44 -11.12 0.98
N PRO A 177 -13.89 -11.00 2.20
CA PRO A 177 -14.43 -11.71 3.36
C PRO A 177 -15.85 -11.30 3.71
N VAL A 178 -16.20 -10.02 3.49
CA VAL A 178 -17.56 -9.52 3.74
C VAL A 178 -18.53 -10.17 2.76
N VAL A 179 -18.19 -10.22 1.48
CA VAL A 179 -19.02 -10.87 0.45
C VAL A 179 -19.21 -12.35 0.76
N LEU A 180 -18.14 -13.06 1.10
CA LEU A 180 -18.19 -14.49 1.44
C LEU A 180 -18.92 -14.79 2.76
N SER A 181 -19.05 -13.81 3.67
CA SER A 181 -19.78 -13.96 4.94
C SER A 181 -21.28 -13.68 4.87
N LEU A 182 -21.73 -13.03 3.79
CA LEU A 182 -23.14 -12.70 3.55
C LEU A 182 -23.90 -13.81 2.80
N GLU A 183 -23.19 -14.83 2.35
CA GLU A 183 -23.72 -16.04 1.71
C GLU A 183 -23.85 -17.18 2.72
#